data_AF-A0A815HIX1-F1
#
_entry.id   AF-A0A815HIX1-F1
#
_cell.length_a   1.000
_cell.length_b   1.000
_cell.length_c   1.000
_cell.angle_alpha   90.00
_cell.angle_beta   90.00
_cell.angle_gamma   90.00
#
_symmetry.space_group_name_H-M   'P 1'
#
loop_
_entity.id
_entity.type
_entity.pdbx_description
1 polymer ?
#
loop_
_entity_poly.entity_id
_entity_poly.type
_entity_poly.pdbx_seq_one_letter_code
_entity_poly.pdbx_strand_id
1 'polypeptide(L)'
;MQLNPQQNISDNHTIPENPNVLGIPISIKFNILLGVHVPSFICYVFIIVYILTHKNLRSAPNNYSLLFLLILQFFGNAINIPLLLYFYKCGRVLFNNIVFCYIWIFLDRNIWSICIMLVAWASFERHILVFYRHFFRTKWKNICLHYAPPFIIIIYYVCYFLYVNIFYPCERSFDFQSPLCGPPCYVFNTIIMWWEIIWIQFKTKIRPATIRPTPPEMFVT
;
A
#
# COMPACT_ATOMS: atom_id res chain seq x y z
N MET A 1 -39.52 -20.42 40.69
CA MET A 1 -38.05 -20.21 40.56
C MET A 1 -37.84 -18.77 40.15
N GLN A 2 -36.94 -18.10 40.86
CA GLN A 2 -36.95 -16.66 41.14
C GLN A 2 -36.53 -15.76 39.97
N LEU A 3 -37.03 -14.52 40.05
CA LEU A 3 -36.69 -13.36 39.23
C LEU A 3 -35.22 -12.95 39.30
N ASN A 4 -34.80 -12.32 38.20
CA ASN A 4 -33.57 -11.60 37.87
C ASN A 4 -33.07 -10.60 38.95
N PRO A 5 -31.80 -10.18 38.92
CA PRO A 5 -31.53 -8.91 38.22
C PRO A 5 -30.24 -8.85 37.39
N GLN A 6 -30.36 -8.11 36.29
CA GLN A 6 -29.27 -7.45 35.59
C GLN A 6 -28.43 -6.60 36.56
N GLN A 7 -27.11 -6.72 36.48
CA GLN A 7 -26.21 -5.72 37.05
C GLN A 7 -25.09 -5.38 36.06
N ASN A 8 -25.39 -4.34 35.28
CA ASN A 8 -24.51 -3.31 34.74
C ASN A 8 -23.03 -3.43 35.13
N ILE A 9 -22.21 -3.85 34.16
CA ILE A 9 -20.85 -3.32 34.01
C ILE A 9 -20.82 -2.67 32.63
N SER A 10 -21.43 -1.49 32.58
CA SER A 10 -21.08 -0.47 31.60
C SER A 10 -19.82 0.21 32.13
N ASP A 11 -18.66 -0.40 31.88
CA ASP A 11 -17.39 0.31 31.97
C ASP A 11 -17.33 1.26 30.78
N ASN A 12 -17.96 2.39 31.02
CA ASN A 12 -17.99 3.58 30.21
C ASN A 12 -16.61 4.24 30.28
N HIS A 13 -15.59 3.56 29.75
CA HIS A 13 -14.30 4.16 29.44
C HIS A 13 -14.23 4.45 27.94
N THR A 14 -15.21 5.23 27.44
CA THR A 14 -14.94 6.15 26.33
C THR A 14 -13.88 7.13 26.81
N ILE A 15 -12.61 6.73 26.75
CA ILE A 15 -11.55 7.71 26.52
C ILE A 15 -11.91 8.29 25.15
N PRO A 16 -12.30 9.57 25.04
CA PRO A 16 -12.34 10.19 23.74
C PRO A 16 -10.91 10.07 23.21
N GLU A 17 -10.71 9.18 22.23
CA GLU A 17 -9.46 9.07 21.51
C GLU A 17 -9.24 10.44 20.89
N ASN A 18 -8.47 11.26 21.61
CA ASN A 18 -8.24 12.63 21.23
C ASN A 18 -7.51 12.55 19.88
N PRO A 19 -8.08 13.08 18.78
CA PRO A 19 -7.49 12.99 17.43
C PRO A 19 -6.09 13.65 17.32
N ASN A 20 -5.61 14.20 18.43
CA ASN A 20 -4.27 14.66 18.72
C ASN A 20 -3.30 13.54 19.19
N VAL A 21 -3.40 12.29 18.71
CA VAL A 21 -2.42 11.23 19.03
C VAL A 21 -0.97 11.64 18.68
N LEU A 22 -0.80 12.60 17.75
CA LEU A 22 0.48 13.23 17.43
C LEU A 22 0.58 14.71 17.88
N GLY A 23 -0.45 15.27 18.52
CA GLY A 23 -0.51 16.67 18.94
C GLY A 23 -0.55 17.72 17.82
N ILE A 24 -0.42 17.31 16.55
CA ILE A 24 -0.33 18.24 15.42
C ILE A 24 -1.73 18.74 15.01
N PRO A 25 -1.96 20.07 15.00
CA PRO A 25 -3.20 20.67 14.50
C PRO A 25 -3.54 20.24 13.06
N ILE A 26 -4.84 20.05 12.79
CA ILE A 26 -5.36 19.60 11.50
C ILE A 26 -4.93 20.53 10.34
N SER A 27 -4.92 21.85 10.57
CA SER A 27 -4.49 22.85 9.57
C SER A 27 -3.03 22.66 9.12
N ILE A 28 -2.15 22.23 10.03
CA ILE A 28 -0.75 21.96 9.71
C ILE A 28 -0.64 20.71 8.85
N LYS A 29 -1.37 19.63 9.18
CA LYS A 29 -1.43 18.40 8.36
C LYS A 29 -1.90 18.71 6.95
N PHE A 30 -2.95 19.53 6.81
CA PHE A 30 -3.46 19.97 5.50
C PHE A 30 -2.39 20.71 4.68
N ASN A 31 -1.75 21.72 5.27
CA ASN A 31 -0.75 22.54 4.56
C ASN A 31 0.48 21.73 4.15
N ILE A 32 0.98 20.85 5.03
CA ILE A 32 2.11 19.96 4.72
C ILE A 32 1.72 19.00 3.59
N LEU A 33 0.57 18.34 3.70
CA LEU A 33 0.12 17.38 2.69
C LEU A 33 -0.06 18.05 1.33
N LEU A 34 -0.70 19.23 1.29
CA LEU A 34 -0.89 20.00 0.06
C LEU A 34 0.46 20.44 -0.54
N GLY A 35 1.33 21.00 0.29
CA GLY A 35 2.64 21.52 -0.14
C GLY A 35 3.57 20.43 -0.70
N VAL A 36 3.52 19.21 -0.15
CA VAL A 36 4.30 18.07 -0.65
C VAL A 36 3.64 17.40 -1.85
N HIS A 37 2.30 17.35 -1.86
CA HIS A 37 1.57 16.63 -2.91
C HIS A 37 1.64 17.32 -4.26
N VAL A 38 1.46 18.65 -4.33
CA VAL A 38 1.49 19.40 -5.60
C VAL A 38 2.79 19.17 -6.40
N PRO A 39 4.00 19.37 -5.83
CA PRO A 39 5.23 19.13 -6.58
C PRO A 39 5.42 17.64 -6.90
N SER A 40 5.04 16.74 -5.98
CA SER A 40 5.11 15.30 -6.24
C SER A 40 4.23 14.89 -7.43
N PHE A 41 3.02 15.43 -7.52
CA PHE A 41 2.08 15.15 -8.61
C PHE A 41 2.61 15.64 -9.95
N ILE A 42 3.19 16.85 -10.00
CA ILE A 42 3.85 17.38 -11.20
C ILE A 42 5.00 16.46 -11.63
N CYS A 43 5.83 16.00 -10.69
CA CYS A 43 6.90 15.05 -10.96
C CYS A 43 6.38 13.72 -11.53
N TYR A 44 5.28 13.17 -10.99
CA TYR A 44 4.67 11.94 -11.53
C TYR A 44 4.24 12.12 -12.99
N VAL A 45 3.53 13.21 -13.30
CA VAL A 45 3.08 13.51 -14.67
C VAL A 45 4.29 13.66 -15.60
N PHE A 46 5.31 14.41 -15.17
CA PHE A 46 6.53 14.60 -15.96
C PHE A 46 7.23 13.26 -16.25
N ILE A 47 7.42 12.39 -15.25
CA ILE A 47 8.07 11.08 -15.42
C ILE A 47 7.24 10.18 -16.34
N ILE A 48 5.91 10.14 -16.18
CA ILE A 48 5.04 9.33 -17.04
C ILE A 48 5.14 9.82 -18.49
N VAL A 49 5.00 11.13 -18.73
CA VAL A 49 5.13 11.73 -20.08
C VAL A 49 6.53 11.47 -20.65
N TYR A 50 7.58 11.60 -19.85
CA TYR A 50 8.95 11.37 -20.27
C TYR A 50 9.18 9.92 -20.73
N ILE A 51 8.74 8.93 -19.93
CA ILE A 51 8.85 7.50 -20.26
C ILE A 51 7.98 7.16 -21.48
N LEU A 52 6.78 7.73 -21.59
CA LEU A 52 5.92 7.53 -22.75
C LEU A 52 6.50 8.17 -24.02
N THR A 53 7.18 9.31 -23.94
CA THR A 53 7.72 9.97 -25.14
C THR A 53 8.97 9.26 -25.68
N HIS A 54 9.79 8.69 -24.80
CA HIS A 54 11.07 8.08 -25.18
C HIS A 54 10.94 6.58 -25.47
N LYS A 55 10.89 6.21 -26.76
CA LYS A 55 10.80 4.81 -27.22
C LYS A 55 11.90 3.89 -26.67
N ASN A 56 13.12 4.40 -26.53
CA ASN A 56 14.27 3.62 -26.02
C ASN A 56 14.04 3.17 -24.58
N LEU A 57 13.45 4.04 -23.74
CA LEU A 57 13.09 3.70 -22.37
C LEU A 57 11.95 2.67 -22.36
N ARG A 58 10.94 2.82 -23.22
CA ARG A 58 9.83 1.86 -23.29
C ARG A 58 10.26 0.47 -23.78
N SER A 59 11.28 0.38 -24.62
CA SER A 59 11.73 -0.91 -25.18
C SER A 59 12.50 -1.79 -24.19
N ALA A 60 13.00 -1.22 -23.09
CA ALA A 60 13.66 -2.01 -22.07
C ALA A 60 12.60 -2.77 -21.23
N PRO A 61 12.70 -4.10 -21.07
CA PRO A 61 11.69 -4.89 -20.38
C PRO A 61 11.43 -4.33 -18.97
N ASN A 62 12.48 -4.12 -18.17
CA ASN A 62 12.38 -3.61 -16.79
C ASN A 62 11.55 -2.33 -16.62
N ASN A 63 11.37 -1.54 -17.67
CA ASN A 63 10.65 -0.27 -17.59
C ASN A 63 9.13 -0.45 -17.65
N TYR A 64 8.60 -1.59 -18.09
CA TYR A 64 7.15 -1.85 -18.06
C TYR A 64 6.64 -2.05 -16.63
N SER A 65 7.30 -2.89 -15.82
CA SER A 65 6.95 -3.07 -14.39
C SER A 65 6.95 -1.73 -13.65
N LEU A 66 7.94 -0.86 -13.95
CA LEU A 66 8.01 0.50 -13.39
C LEU A 66 6.88 1.39 -13.91
N LEU A 67 6.53 1.32 -15.20
CA LEU A 67 5.45 2.10 -15.78
C LEU A 67 4.09 1.73 -15.16
N PHE A 68 3.80 0.44 -14.97
CA PHE A 68 2.58 -0.02 -14.29
C PHE A 68 2.51 0.53 -12.85
N LEU A 69 3.61 0.45 -12.11
CA LEU A 69 3.70 1.01 -10.76
C LEU A 69 3.42 2.51 -10.75
N LEU A 70 4.06 3.27 -11.66
CA LEU A 70 3.86 4.73 -11.76
C LEU A 70 2.41 5.09 -12.08
N ILE A 71 1.78 4.36 -13.00
CA ILE A 71 0.38 4.59 -13.37
C ILE A 71 -0.55 4.29 -12.19
N LEU A 72 -0.39 3.15 -11.52
CA LEU A 72 -1.20 2.78 -10.35
C LEU A 72 -1.04 3.79 -9.21
N GLN A 73 0.19 4.19 -8.91
CA GLN A 73 0.48 5.17 -7.87
C GLN A 73 -0.08 6.55 -8.22
N PHE A 74 -0.02 6.95 -9.50
CA PHE A 74 -0.62 8.18 -9.98
C PHE A 74 -2.14 8.19 -9.72
N PHE A 75 -2.87 7.14 -10.12
CA PHE A 75 -4.30 7.06 -9.87
C PHE A 75 -4.64 6.98 -8.38
N GLY A 76 -3.90 6.17 -7.61
CA GLY A 76 -4.07 6.09 -6.16
C GLY A 76 -3.90 7.44 -5.48
N ASN A 77 -2.84 8.17 -5.83
CA ASN A 77 -2.58 9.50 -5.27
C ASN A 77 -3.60 10.55 -5.76
N ALA A 78 -4.01 10.49 -7.03
CA ALA A 78 -5.00 11.40 -7.61
C ALA A 78 -6.38 11.28 -6.95
N ILE A 79 -6.71 10.10 -6.42
CA ILE A 79 -7.98 9.84 -5.73
C ILE A 79 -7.83 10.06 -4.22
N ASN A 80 -6.87 9.39 -3.57
CA ASN A 80 -6.78 9.35 -2.12
C ASN A 80 -6.36 10.69 -1.52
N ILE A 81 -5.43 11.42 -2.15
CA ILE A 81 -4.92 12.66 -1.56
C ILE A 81 -5.96 13.78 -1.59
N PRO A 82 -6.71 14.03 -2.67
CA PRO A 82 -7.80 15.01 -2.63
C PRO A 82 -8.90 14.67 -1.62
N LEU A 83 -9.27 13.38 -1.50
CA LEU A 83 -10.25 12.95 -0.49
C LEU A 83 -9.73 13.18 0.94
N LEU A 84 -8.45 12.92 1.17
CA LEU A 84 -7.81 13.16 2.47
C LEU A 84 -7.65 14.66 2.77
N LEU A 85 -7.32 15.48 1.77
CA LEU A 85 -7.27 16.94 1.89
C LEU A 85 -8.66 17.52 2.22
N TYR A 86 -9.71 17.00 1.57
CA TYR A 86 -11.08 17.37 1.91
C TYR A 86 -11.40 17.02 3.37
N PHE A 87 -11.04 15.81 3.81
CA PHE A 87 -11.21 15.38 5.19
C PHE A 87 -10.49 16.32 6.17
N TYR A 88 -9.22 16.68 5.92
CA TYR A 88 -8.51 17.62 6.80
C TYR A 88 -9.10 19.03 6.77
N LYS A 89 -9.72 19.46 5.67
CA LYS A 89 -10.37 20.78 5.61
C LYS A 89 -11.72 20.80 6.35
N CYS A 90 -12.51 19.74 6.23
CA CYS A 90 -13.89 19.71 6.71
C CYS A 90 -14.11 18.91 7.99
N GLY A 91 -13.12 18.13 8.45
CA GLY A 91 -13.22 17.24 9.62
C GLY A 91 -14.16 16.05 9.43
N ARG A 92 -14.54 15.75 8.18
CA ARG A 92 -15.47 14.66 7.84
C ARG A 92 -15.20 14.15 6.44
N VAL A 93 -15.65 12.92 6.16
CA VAL A 93 -15.55 12.34 4.81
C VAL A 93 -16.45 13.08 3.80
N LEU A 94 -16.09 13.02 2.51
CA LEU A 94 -16.79 13.74 1.44
C LEU A 94 -18.26 13.33 1.32
N PHE A 95 -18.52 12.02 1.32
CA PHE A 95 -19.86 11.46 1.30
C PHE A 95 -20.07 10.62 2.55
N ASN A 96 -21.07 10.98 3.35
CA ASN A 96 -21.51 10.20 4.50
C ASN A 96 -22.37 9.01 4.02
N ASN A 97 -21.74 8.09 3.28
CA ASN A 97 -22.37 6.91 2.73
C ASN A 97 -21.46 5.71 2.95
N ILE A 98 -22.05 4.63 3.46
CA ILE A 98 -21.39 3.36 3.71
C ILE A 98 -20.71 2.82 2.44
N VAL A 99 -21.40 2.89 1.29
CA VAL A 99 -20.85 2.42 0.00
C VAL A 99 -19.60 3.19 -0.39
N PHE A 100 -19.58 4.50 -0.16
CA PHE A 100 -18.41 5.33 -0.41
C PHE A 100 -17.23 4.90 0.46
N CYS A 101 -17.46 4.61 1.74
CA CYS A 101 -16.43 4.12 2.64
C CYS A 101 -15.85 2.77 2.20
N TYR A 102 -16.70 1.83 1.77
CA TYR A 102 -16.24 0.56 1.20
C TYR A 102 -15.32 0.76 -0.01
N ILE A 103 -15.75 1.60 -0.96
CA ILE A 103 -14.97 1.88 -2.17
C ILE A 103 -13.66 2.56 -1.81
N TRP A 104 -13.68 3.53 -0.90
CA TRP A 104 -12.48 4.28 -0.53
C TRP A 104 -11.46 3.42 0.21
N ILE A 105 -11.88 2.65 1.22
CA ILE A 105 -11.03 1.68 1.92
C ILE A 105 -10.48 0.65 0.94
N PHE A 106 -11.33 0.13 0.04
CA PHE A 106 -10.91 -0.82 -0.98
C PHE A 106 -9.82 -0.23 -1.87
N LEU A 107 -10.03 0.95 -2.46
CA LEU A 107 -9.06 1.59 -3.35
C LEU A 107 -7.74 1.88 -2.64
N ASP A 108 -7.78 2.45 -1.44
CA ASP A 108 -6.56 2.79 -0.68
C ASP A 108 -5.72 1.54 -0.36
N ARG A 109 -6.34 0.55 0.27
CA ARG A 109 -5.62 -0.66 0.71
C ARG A 109 -5.19 -1.53 -0.47
N ASN A 110 -6.05 -1.67 -1.48
CA ASN A 110 -5.77 -2.49 -2.66
C ASN A 110 -4.61 -1.90 -3.47
N ILE A 111 -4.67 -0.61 -3.82
CA ILE A 111 -3.61 0.04 -4.61
C ILE A 111 -2.28 0.00 -3.87
N TRP A 112 -2.27 0.32 -2.56
CA TRP A 112 -1.06 0.27 -1.75
C TRP A 112 -0.41 -1.12 -1.75
N SER A 113 -1.22 -2.17 -1.56
CA SER A 113 -0.74 -3.56 -1.53
C SER A 113 -0.21 -4.03 -2.88
N ILE A 114 -0.91 -3.68 -3.97
CA ILE A 114 -0.45 -3.95 -5.34
C ILE A 114 0.89 -3.26 -5.59
N CYS A 115 1.04 -1.99 -5.22
CA CYS A 115 2.30 -1.25 -5.40
C CYS A 115 3.45 -1.94 -4.67
N ILE A 116 3.27 -2.34 -3.40
CA ILE A 116 4.30 -3.06 -2.63
C ILE A 116 4.69 -4.36 -3.34
N MET A 117 3.71 -5.15 -3.78
CA MET A 117 3.98 -6.42 -4.45
C MET A 117 4.65 -6.22 -5.81
N LEU A 118 4.26 -5.20 -6.59
CA LEU A 118 4.91 -4.87 -7.85
C LEU A 118 6.36 -4.41 -7.65
N VAL A 119 6.67 -3.68 -6.58
CA VAL A 119 8.07 -3.33 -6.21
C VAL A 119 8.87 -4.59 -5.89
N ALA A 120 8.29 -5.50 -5.10
CA ALA A 120 8.93 -6.76 -4.74
C ALA A 120 9.19 -7.61 -5.99
N TRP A 121 8.18 -7.73 -6.86
CA TRP A 121 8.29 -8.40 -8.14
C TRP A 121 9.36 -7.78 -9.04
N ALA A 122 9.37 -6.45 -9.21
CA ALA A 122 10.36 -5.75 -10.04
C ALA A 122 11.80 -5.99 -9.53
N SER A 123 11.97 -6.12 -8.21
CA SER A 123 13.26 -6.46 -7.59
C SER A 123 13.66 -7.91 -7.86
N PHE A 124 12.72 -8.85 -7.75
CA PHE A 124 12.92 -10.25 -8.08
C PHE A 124 13.23 -10.46 -9.57
N GLU A 125 12.50 -9.79 -10.44
CA GLU A 125 12.69 -9.78 -11.88
C GLU A 125 14.12 -9.33 -12.26
N ARG A 126 14.58 -8.21 -11.69
CA ARG A 126 15.96 -7.72 -11.88
C ARG A 126 17.00 -8.73 -11.39
N HIS A 127 16.75 -9.38 -10.26
CA HIS A 127 17.64 -10.41 -9.75
C HIS A 127 17.76 -11.59 -10.73
N ILE A 128 16.64 -12.13 -11.21
CA ILE A 128 16.65 -13.24 -12.19
C ILE A 128 17.38 -12.82 -13.47
N LEU A 129 17.15 -11.60 -13.97
CA LEU A 129 17.82 -11.10 -15.19
C LEU A 129 19.34 -11.01 -15.05
N VAL A 130 19.86 -10.73 -13.85
CA VAL A 130 21.30 -10.68 -13.60
C VAL A 130 21.90 -12.10 -13.57
N PHE A 131 21.28 -13.03 -12.84
CA PHE A 131 21.85 -14.36 -12.60
C PHE A 131 21.52 -15.39 -13.69
N TYR A 132 20.41 -15.24 -14.40
CA TYR A 132 19.87 -16.24 -15.33
C TYR A 132 19.57 -15.66 -16.72
N ARG A 133 20.50 -14.90 -17.30
CA ARG A 133 20.35 -14.29 -18.64
C ARG A 133 19.94 -15.28 -19.74
N HIS A 134 20.41 -16.53 -19.67
CA HIS A 134 20.09 -17.57 -20.66
C HIS A 134 18.62 -18.00 -20.67
N PHE A 135 17.89 -17.80 -19.56
CA PHE A 135 16.48 -18.21 -19.45
C PHE A 135 15.54 -17.37 -20.34
N PHE A 136 15.98 -16.17 -20.73
CA PHE A 136 15.19 -15.22 -21.53
C PHE A 136 15.47 -15.28 -23.04
N ARG A 137 16.19 -16.31 -23.53
CA ARG A 137 16.59 -16.40 -24.95
C ARG A 137 15.41 -16.62 -25.91
N THR A 138 14.25 -17.09 -25.43
CA THR A 138 13.05 -17.34 -26.24
C THR A 138 12.03 -16.21 -26.08
N LYS A 139 11.58 -15.60 -27.20
CA LYS A 139 10.62 -14.49 -27.20
C LYS A 139 9.34 -14.78 -26.41
N TRP A 140 8.81 -16.00 -26.51
CA TRP A 140 7.60 -16.42 -25.77
C TRP A 140 7.80 -16.50 -24.25
N LYS A 141 8.95 -17.01 -23.80
CA LYS A 141 9.29 -17.06 -22.37
C LYS A 141 9.48 -15.65 -21.82
N ASN A 142 10.03 -14.74 -22.62
CA ASN A 142 10.19 -13.35 -22.25
C ASN A 142 8.84 -12.65 -22.02
N ILE A 143 7.86 -12.84 -22.93
CA ILE A 143 6.53 -12.23 -22.75
C ILE A 143 5.82 -12.79 -21.51
N CYS A 144 5.83 -14.11 -21.33
CA CYS A 144 5.12 -14.76 -20.23
C CYS A 144 5.73 -14.38 -18.85
N LEU A 145 7.05 -14.41 -18.71
CA LEU A 145 7.71 -14.10 -17.44
C LEU A 145 7.72 -12.61 -17.10
N HIS A 146 7.55 -11.73 -18.10
CA HIS A 146 7.65 -10.30 -17.90
C HIS A 146 6.28 -9.63 -17.71
N TYR A 147 5.32 -9.91 -18.58
CA TYR A 147 4.01 -9.22 -18.57
C TYR A 147 2.95 -9.92 -17.74
N ALA A 148 3.00 -11.25 -17.63
CA ALA A 148 1.98 -11.99 -16.89
C ALA A 148 2.01 -11.70 -15.38
N PRO A 149 3.18 -11.63 -14.70
CA PRO A 149 3.21 -11.50 -13.24
C PRO A 149 2.60 -10.21 -12.71
N PRO A 150 2.88 -9.00 -13.26
CA PRO A 150 2.18 -7.79 -12.83
C PRO A 150 0.66 -7.90 -12.94
N PHE A 151 0.16 -8.50 -14.02
CA PHE A 151 -1.27 -8.67 -14.25
C PHE A 151 -1.90 -9.68 -13.27
N ILE A 152 -1.23 -10.81 -13.04
CA ILE A 152 -1.65 -11.83 -12.06
C ILE A 152 -1.68 -11.24 -10.65
N ILE A 153 -0.66 -10.45 -10.27
CA ILE A 153 -0.60 -9.75 -8.98
C ILE A 153 -1.80 -8.80 -8.82
N ILE A 154 -2.09 -7.99 -9.84
CA ILE A 154 -3.21 -7.05 -9.80
C ILE A 154 -4.54 -7.80 -9.62
N ILE A 155 -4.81 -8.82 -10.45
CA ILE A 155 -6.04 -9.62 -10.35
C ILE A 155 -6.14 -10.28 -8.98
N TYR A 156 -5.05 -10.90 -8.52
CA TYR A 156 -5.01 -11.58 -7.24
C TYR A 156 -5.43 -10.66 -6.09
N TYR A 157 -4.81 -9.48 -5.99
CA TYR A 157 -5.12 -8.53 -4.93
C TYR A 157 -6.52 -7.93 -5.07
N VAL A 158 -6.97 -7.60 -6.29
CA VAL A 158 -8.34 -7.13 -6.53
C VAL A 158 -9.35 -8.17 -6.05
N CYS A 159 -9.22 -9.43 -6.46
CA CYS A 159 -10.10 -10.50 -6.03
C CYS A 159 -10.04 -10.72 -4.51
N TYR A 160 -8.84 -10.74 -3.92
CA TYR A 160 -8.65 -10.92 -2.48
C TYR A 160 -9.32 -9.80 -1.67
N PHE A 161 -9.06 -8.54 -1.99
CA PHE A 161 -9.65 -7.42 -1.26
C PHE A 161 -11.14 -7.28 -1.52
N LEU A 162 -11.66 -7.65 -2.70
CA LEU A 162 -13.09 -7.73 -2.95
C LEU A 162 -13.73 -8.81 -2.06
N TYR A 163 -13.09 -9.99 -1.98
CA TYR A 163 -13.56 -11.08 -1.14
C TYR A 163 -13.63 -10.67 0.33
N VAL A 164 -12.53 -10.13 0.88
CA VAL A 164 -12.47 -9.71 2.28
C VAL A 164 -13.39 -8.52 2.56
N ASN A 165 -13.61 -7.61 1.61
CA ASN A 165 -14.52 -6.49 1.84
C ASN A 165 -16.00 -6.87 1.79
N ILE A 166 -16.40 -7.82 0.94
CA ILE A 166 -17.82 -8.15 0.73
C ILE A 166 -18.25 -9.36 1.57
N PHE A 167 -17.43 -10.41 1.63
CA PHE A 167 -17.83 -11.71 2.16
C PHE A 167 -17.34 -11.98 3.59
N TYR A 168 -16.34 -11.25 4.09
CA TYR A 168 -15.83 -11.49 5.43
C TYR A 168 -16.84 -11.01 6.49
N PRO A 169 -17.38 -11.90 7.33
CA PRO A 169 -18.41 -11.57 8.30
C PRO A 169 -17.77 -10.85 9.48
N CYS A 170 -17.87 -9.53 9.48
CA CYS A 170 -17.44 -8.70 10.58
C CYS A 170 -18.44 -7.58 10.80
N GLU A 171 -18.68 -7.24 12.05
CA GLU A 171 -19.49 -6.08 12.40
C GLU A 171 -18.66 -4.83 12.12
N ARG A 172 -19.13 -3.98 11.19
CA ARG A 172 -18.42 -2.75 10.79
C ARG A 172 -19.15 -1.55 11.34
N SER A 173 -18.50 -0.85 12.27
CA SER A 173 -18.82 0.54 12.58
C SER A 173 -17.97 1.44 11.67
N PHE A 174 -18.64 2.18 10.78
CA PHE A 174 -17.97 3.21 9.99
C PHE A 174 -17.97 4.52 10.77
N ASP A 175 -16.80 5.11 10.96
CA ASP A 175 -16.65 6.43 11.57
C ASP A 175 -16.40 7.48 10.49
N PHE A 176 -17.44 8.24 10.14
CA PHE A 176 -17.38 9.29 9.13
C PHE A 176 -16.59 10.54 9.57
N GLN A 177 -16.20 10.61 10.85
CA GLN A 177 -15.31 11.63 11.42
C GLN A 177 -13.85 11.17 11.48
N SER A 178 -13.58 9.92 11.10
CA SER A 178 -12.24 9.35 11.02
C SER A 178 -11.74 9.30 9.56
N PRO A 179 -10.43 9.47 9.30
CA PRO A 179 -9.90 9.30 7.96
C PRO A 179 -10.12 7.86 7.46
N LEU A 180 -10.37 7.70 6.15
CA LEU A 180 -10.74 6.42 5.53
C LEU A 180 -11.96 5.74 6.15
N CYS A 181 -12.85 6.48 6.81
CA CYS A 181 -14.01 5.95 7.52
C CYS A 181 -13.67 4.98 8.68
N GLY A 182 -12.45 5.06 9.22
CA GLY A 182 -11.96 4.19 10.27
C GLY A 182 -11.21 2.94 9.76
N PRO A 183 -10.63 2.15 10.68
CA PRO A 183 -9.90 0.94 10.31
C PRO A 183 -10.86 -0.15 9.78
N PRO A 184 -10.47 -0.89 8.72
CA PRO A 184 -11.26 -2.03 8.29
C PRO A 184 -11.30 -3.10 9.39
N CYS A 185 -12.47 -3.69 9.61
CA CYS A 185 -12.69 -4.71 10.64
C CYS A 185 -11.71 -5.90 10.57
N TYR A 186 -11.26 -6.28 9.37
CA TYR A 186 -10.44 -7.46 9.15
C TYR A 186 -9.00 -7.25 9.62
N VAL A 187 -8.59 -6.00 9.90
CA VAL A 187 -7.26 -5.67 10.44
C VAL A 187 -7.07 -6.25 11.84
N PHE A 188 -8.15 -6.42 12.60
CA PHE A 188 -8.10 -7.04 13.93
C PHE A 188 -8.04 -8.57 13.87
N ASN A 189 -8.31 -9.18 12.70
CA ASN A 189 -8.12 -10.61 12.52
C ASN A 189 -6.66 -10.91 12.21
N THR A 190 -5.98 -11.59 13.13
CA THR A 190 -4.58 -11.93 12.99
C THR A 190 -4.31 -12.76 11.74
N ILE A 191 -5.16 -13.73 11.37
CA ILE A 191 -4.96 -14.62 10.22
C ILE A 191 -4.96 -13.83 8.90
N ILE A 192 -5.89 -12.89 8.74
CA ILE A 192 -5.97 -12.04 7.55
C ILE A 192 -4.77 -11.08 7.52
N MET A 193 -4.43 -10.49 8.67
CA MET A 193 -3.28 -9.61 8.80
C MET A 193 -1.95 -10.35 8.55
N TRP A 194 -1.83 -11.61 8.97
CA TRP A 194 -0.67 -12.46 8.68
C TRP A 194 -0.46 -12.63 7.19
N TRP A 195 -1.53 -12.70 6.39
CA TRP A 195 -1.41 -12.75 4.93
C TRP A 195 -0.71 -11.49 4.37
N GLU A 196 -0.97 -10.32 4.96
CA GLU A 196 -0.26 -9.08 4.61
C GLU A 196 1.17 -9.03 5.20
N ILE A 197 1.37 -9.56 6.42
CA ILE A 197 2.64 -9.50 7.15
C ILE A 197 3.67 -10.52 6.68
N ILE A 198 3.28 -11.71 6.22
CA ILE A 198 4.21 -12.76 5.76
C ILE A 198 5.14 -12.21 4.67
N TRP A 199 4.65 -11.28 3.83
CA TRP A 199 5.47 -10.56 2.86
C TRP A 199 6.45 -9.56 3.48
N ILE A 200 6.04 -8.84 4.53
CA ILE A 200 6.89 -7.89 5.26
C ILE A 200 8.02 -8.65 5.98
N GLN A 201 7.74 -9.83 6.53
CA GLN A 201 8.75 -10.66 7.21
C GLN A 201 9.79 -11.24 6.24
N PHE A 202 9.41 -11.49 4.98
CA PHE A 202 10.37 -11.86 3.94
C PHE A 202 11.40 -10.74 3.71
N LYS A 203 11.03 -9.47 3.92
CA LYS A 203 11.91 -8.30 3.79
C LYS A 203 12.89 -8.16 4.97
N THR A 204 12.48 -8.49 6.19
CA THR A 204 13.31 -8.33 7.40
C THR A 204 14.31 -9.47 7.58
N LYS A 205 14.03 -10.68 7.09
CA LYS A 205 14.89 -11.86 7.28
C LYS A 205 16.07 -11.96 6.29
N ILE A 206 16.21 -11.06 5.31
CA ILE A 206 17.27 -11.08 4.28
C ILE A 206 18.57 -10.32 4.70
N ARG A 207 18.68 -9.82 5.94
CA ARG A 207 19.99 -9.44 6.52
C ARG A 207 20.15 -10.13 7.88
N PRO A 208 21.30 -10.81 8.14
CA PRO A 208 22.63 -10.30 7.86
C PRO A 208 23.53 -11.27 7.08
N ALA A 209 24.11 -10.79 5.98
CA ALA A 209 25.42 -11.29 5.57
C ALA A 209 26.40 -10.84 6.66
N THR A 210 26.87 -11.79 7.47
CA THR A 210 28.04 -11.63 8.34
C THR A 210 29.16 -10.97 7.54
N ILE A 211 29.44 -9.71 7.85
CA ILE A 211 30.68 -9.05 7.48
C ILE A 211 31.77 -9.90 8.13
N ARG A 212 32.52 -10.68 7.34
CA ARG A 212 33.74 -11.30 7.84
C ARG A 212 34.67 -10.15 8.24
N PRO A 213 35.20 -10.14 9.47
CA PRO A 213 36.24 -9.19 9.81
C PRO A 213 37.41 -9.41 8.84
N THR A 214 37.76 -8.37 8.08
CA THR A 214 39.00 -8.33 7.32
C THR A 214 40.17 -8.43 8.30
N PRO A 215 41.14 -9.34 8.08
CA PRO A 215 42.30 -9.43 8.95
C PRO A 215 43.09 -8.11 8.91
N PRO A 216 43.70 -7.71 10.04
CA PRO A 216 44.48 -6.48 10.11
C PRO A 216 45.67 -6.56 9.14
N GLU A 217 45.80 -5.56 8.28
CA GLU A 217 46.99 -5.36 7.44
C GLU A 217 48.19 -5.15 8.36
N MET A 218 49.12 -6.11 8.36
CA MET A 218 50.41 -5.95 9.01
C MET A 218 51.23 -4.95 8.19
N PHE A 219 51.35 -3.73 8.70
CA PHE A 219 52.37 -2.78 8.27
C PHE A 219 53.75 -3.37 8.59
N VAL A 220 54.47 -3.81 7.56
CA VAL A 220 55.91 -4.08 7.63
C VAL A 220 56.61 -2.76 7.35
N THR A 221 57.25 -2.21 8.38
CA THR A 221 58.21 -1.09 8.31
C THR A 221 59.55 -1.55 7.78
#